data_AF-A0A942I7F5-F1
#
_entry.id   AF-A0A942I7F5-F1
#
_cell.length_a   1.000
_cell.length_b   1.000
_cell.length_c   1.000
_cell.angle_alpha   90.00
_cell.angle_beta   90.00
_cell.angle_gamma   90.00
#
_symmetry.space_group_name_H-M   'P 1'
#
loop_
_entity.id
_entity.type
_entity.pdbx_description
1 polymer ?
#
loop_
_entity_poly.entity_id
_entity_poly.type
_entity_poly.pdbx_seq_one_letter_code
_entity_poly.pdbx_strand_id
1 'polypeptide(L)'
;MRTTRALTITLPSDMAQMVKDKVASGEYASESEVIRDGLRSLAQRDAAIERWLREEVVQTIAGVDEGTTQLMTLDEAKQRLHHHIEALGAKHKRS
;
A
#
# COMPACT_ATOMS: atom_id res chain seq x y z
N MET A 1 -22.37 20.02 19.83
CA MET A 1 -22.05 18.60 20.12
C MET A 1 -20.53 18.45 20.14
N ARG A 2 -19.94 17.70 21.07
CA ARG A 2 -18.48 17.46 21.08
C ARG A 2 -18.13 16.43 20.02
N THR A 3 -17.14 16.73 19.16
CA THR A 3 -16.67 15.84 18.08
C THR A 3 -15.42 15.02 18.48
N THR A 4 -14.93 15.20 19.70
CA THR A 4 -13.72 14.53 20.23
C THR A 4 -13.98 13.89 21.59
N ARG A 5 -13.36 12.72 21.80
CA ARG A 5 -13.36 11.96 23.06
C ARG A 5 -11.92 11.71 23.51
N ALA A 6 -11.62 11.98 24.78
CA ALA A 6 -10.32 11.67 25.35
C ALA A 6 -10.18 10.16 25.61
N LEU A 7 -8.99 9.62 25.37
CA LEU A 7 -8.64 8.22 25.58
C LEU A 7 -7.34 8.15 26.38
N THR A 8 -7.27 7.23 27.34
CA THR A 8 -6.02 6.84 28.00
C THR A 8 -5.48 5.62 27.29
N ILE A 9 -4.23 5.70 26.84
CA ILE A 9 -3.56 4.66 26.06
C ILE A 9 -2.21 4.37 26.71
N THR A 10 -1.87 3.09 26.82
CA THR A 10 -0.55 2.65 27.28
C THR A 10 0.29 2.34 26.06
N LEU A 11 1.45 2.99 25.96
CA LEU A 11 2.44 2.75 24.92
C LEU A 11 3.70 2.13 25.53
N PRO A 12 4.41 1.28 24.78
CA PRO A 12 5.80 0.95 25.06
C PRO A 12 6.64 2.22 25.28
N SER A 13 7.65 2.15 26.16
CA SER A 13 8.42 3.32 26.59
C SER A 13 9.13 4.02 25.43
N ASP A 14 9.64 3.27 24.47
CA ASP A 14 10.26 3.75 23.23
C ASP A 14 9.26 4.52 22.35
N MET A 15 8.04 4.00 22.18
CA MET A 15 6.98 4.69 21.42
C MET A 15 6.51 5.95 22.14
N ALA A 16 6.37 5.91 23.46
CA ALA A 16 6.04 7.09 24.25
C ALA A 16 7.12 8.17 24.12
N GLN A 17 8.40 7.78 24.10
CA GLN A 17 9.51 8.70 23.87
C GLN A 17 9.47 9.29 22.45
N MET A 18 9.21 8.47 21.44
CA MET A 18 9.07 8.93 20.05
C MET A 18 7.98 10.00 19.91
N VAL A 19 6.83 9.82 20.55
CA VAL A 19 5.75 10.82 20.54
C VAL A 19 6.20 12.12 21.21
N LYS A 20 6.90 12.04 22.34
CA LYS A 20 7.45 13.22 23.02
C LYS A 20 8.47 13.96 22.18
N ASP A 21 9.39 13.24 21.52
CA ASP A 21 10.43 13.83 20.68
C ASP A 21 9.83 14.59 19.50
N LYS A 22 8.78 14.05 18.89
CA LYS A 22 8.03 14.72 17.81
C LYS A 22 7.44 16.04 18.27
N VAL A 23 6.84 16.09 19.46
CA VAL A 23 6.31 17.35 20.02
C VAL A 23 7.44 18.30 20.41
N ALA A 24 8.49 17.80 21.06
CA ALA A 24 9.63 18.61 21.50
C ALA A 24 10.39 19.25 20.33
N SER A 25 10.43 18.59 19.18
CA SER A 25 11.01 19.12 17.94
C SER A 25 10.20 20.25 17.31
N GLY A 26 8.93 20.41 17.71
CA GLY A 26 7.99 21.35 17.10
C GLY A 26 7.30 20.82 15.83
N GLU A 27 7.56 19.57 15.41
CA GLU A 27 6.87 18.93 14.27
C GLU A 27 5.34 18.82 14.52
N TYR A 28 4.94 18.66 15.79
CA TYR A 28 3.54 18.58 16.21
C TYR A 28 3.28 19.45 17.44
N ALA A 29 2.08 20.01 17.56
CA ALA A 29 1.70 20.88 18.68
C ALA A 29 1.29 20.10 19.94
N SER A 30 0.97 18.80 19.81
CA SER A 30 0.57 17.95 20.95
C SER A 30 0.74 16.47 20.65
N GLU A 31 0.83 15.65 21.70
CA GLU A 31 0.87 14.19 21.58
C GLU A 31 -0.40 13.66 20.92
N SER A 32 -1.56 14.27 21.23
CA SER A 32 -2.83 13.90 20.61
C SER A 32 -2.84 14.14 19.10
N GLU A 33 -2.05 15.11 18.60
CA GLU A 33 -1.92 15.36 17.17
C GLU A 33 -1.08 14.29 16.49
N VAL A 34 0.05 13.91 17.09
CA VAL A 34 0.90 12.81 16.62
C VAL A 34 0.08 11.53 16.47
N ILE A 35 -0.72 11.18 17.49
CA ILE A 35 -1.55 9.98 17.47
C ILE A 35 -2.66 10.07 16.42
N ARG A 36 -3.35 11.22 16.30
CA ARG A 36 -4.39 11.39 15.26
C ARG A 36 -3.81 11.27 13.85
N ASP A 37 -2.63 11.82 13.63
CA ASP A 37 -1.97 11.78 12.33
C ASP A 37 -1.50 10.36 11.97
N GLY A 38 -0.94 9.65 12.94
CA GLY A 38 -0.62 8.22 12.80
C GLY A 38 -1.86 7.37 12.48
N LEU A 39 -2.98 7.60 13.17
CA LEU A 39 -4.24 6.89 12.89
C LEU A 39 -4.82 7.20 11.51
N ARG A 40 -4.69 8.45 11.04
CA ARG A 40 -5.13 8.83 9.69
C ARG A 40 -4.29 8.14 8.62
N SER A 41 -2.97 8.11 8.82
CA SER A 41 -2.03 7.44 7.92
C SER A 41 -2.32 5.94 7.84
N LEU A 42 -2.61 5.31 8.97
CA LEU A 42 -3.04 3.91 9.02
C LEU A 42 -4.33 3.69 8.22
N ALA A 43 -5.36 4.50 8.47
CA ALA A 43 -6.64 4.38 7.77
C ALA A 43 -6.51 4.58 6.25
N GLN A 44 -5.66 5.50 5.80
CA GLN A 44 -5.39 5.71 4.38
C GLN A 44 -4.71 4.50 3.74
N ARG A 45 -3.73 3.90 4.43
CA ARG A 45 -3.06 2.69 3.97
C ARG A 45 -4.04 1.52 3.87
N ASP A 46 -4.87 1.32 4.88
CA ASP A 46 -5.87 0.25 4.89
C ASP A 46 -6.90 0.43 3.77
N ALA A 47 -7.39 1.66 3.55
CA ALA A 47 -8.30 1.97 2.46
C ALA A 47 -7.68 1.74 1.07
N ALA A 48 -6.37 2.01 0.91
CA ALA A 48 -5.67 1.74 -0.34
C ALA A 48 -5.56 0.24 -0.63
N ILE A 49 -5.23 -0.56 0.40
CA ILE A 49 -5.17 -2.03 0.29
C ILE A 49 -6.56 -2.59 -0.04
N GLU A 50 -7.59 -2.16 0.69
CA GLU A 50 -8.95 -2.63 0.49
C GLU A 50 -9.47 -2.33 -0.92
N ARG A 51 -9.19 -1.11 -1.43
CA ARG A 51 -9.55 -0.74 -2.80
C ARG A 51 -8.85 -1.62 -3.81
N TRP A 52 -7.53 -1.80 -3.68
CA TRP A 52 -6.76 -2.67 -4.58
C TRP A 52 -7.29 -4.12 -4.59
N LEU A 53 -7.61 -4.66 -3.41
CA LEU A 53 -8.21 -6.00 -3.31
C LEU A 53 -9.55 -6.09 -4.05
N ARG A 54 -10.44 -5.11 -3.88
CA ARG A 54 -11.77 -5.12 -4.50
C ARG A 54 -11.75 -4.87 -6.00
N GLU A 55 -10.92 -3.94 -6.44
CA GLU A 55 -10.92 -3.45 -7.82
C GLU A 55 -10.00 -4.27 -8.73
N GLU A 56 -8.92 -4.85 -8.21
CA GLU A 56 -7.99 -5.63 -9.04
C GLU A 56 -8.08 -7.12 -8.74
N VAL A 57 -7.91 -7.51 -7.48
CA VAL A 57 -7.78 -8.94 -7.13
C VAL A 57 -9.09 -9.69 -7.35
N VAL A 58 -10.20 -9.16 -6.82
CA VAL A 58 -11.53 -9.79 -7.01
C VAL A 58 -11.91 -9.85 -8.48
N GLN A 59 -11.63 -8.80 -9.26
CA GLN A 59 -11.93 -8.77 -10.69
C GLN A 59 -11.09 -9.78 -11.47
N THR A 60 -9.80 -9.93 -11.11
CA THR A 60 -8.91 -10.91 -11.73
C THR A 60 -9.40 -12.33 -11.46
N ILE A 61 -9.79 -12.64 -10.22
CA ILE A 61 -10.34 -13.95 -9.85
C ILE A 61 -11.64 -14.23 -10.61
N ALA A 62 -12.58 -13.26 -10.63
CA ALA A 62 -13.82 -13.41 -11.38
C ALA A 62 -13.57 -13.65 -12.88
N GLY A 63 -12.61 -12.93 -13.47
CA GLY A 63 -12.23 -13.15 -14.86
C GLY A 63 -11.64 -14.55 -15.12
N VAL A 64 -10.93 -15.12 -14.15
CA VAL A 64 -10.44 -16.51 -14.26
C VAL A 64 -11.61 -17.48 -14.21
N ASP A 65 -12.54 -17.29 -13.27
CA ASP A 65 -13.73 -18.15 -13.12
C ASP A 65 -14.63 -18.09 -14.36
N GLU A 66 -14.77 -16.90 -14.97
CA GLU A 66 -15.51 -16.67 -16.21
C GLU A 66 -14.72 -17.08 -17.48
N GLY A 67 -13.45 -17.45 -17.34
CA GLY A 67 -12.57 -17.82 -18.46
C GLY A 67 -12.13 -16.65 -19.35
N THR A 68 -12.39 -15.40 -18.94
CA THR A 68 -11.95 -14.18 -19.64
C THR A 68 -10.51 -13.80 -19.30
N THR A 69 -9.96 -14.33 -18.21
CA THR A 69 -8.57 -14.18 -17.80
C THR A 69 -7.87 -15.53 -17.80
N GLN A 70 -6.78 -15.64 -18.56
CA GLN A 70 -6.02 -16.87 -18.66
C GLN A 70 -4.83 -16.85 -17.69
N LEU A 71 -4.80 -17.83 -16.77
CA LEU A 71 -3.64 -18.06 -15.93
C LEU A 71 -2.47 -18.61 -16.75
N MET A 72 -1.25 -18.30 -16.30
CA MET A 72 -0.04 -18.88 -16.86
C MET A 72 0.95 -19.20 -15.76
N THR A 73 1.81 -20.16 -16.00
CA THR A 73 2.91 -20.51 -15.11
C THR A 73 3.98 -19.43 -15.13
N LEU A 74 4.82 -19.41 -14.09
CA LEU A 74 5.95 -18.48 -14.02
C LEU A 74 6.94 -18.66 -15.18
N ASP A 75 7.14 -19.90 -15.64
CA ASP A 75 8.07 -20.19 -16.74
C ASP A 75 7.52 -19.69 -18.08
N GLU A 76 6.22 -19.86 -18.34
CA GLU A 76 5.56 -19.29 -19.52
C GLU A 76 5.63 -17.76 -19.52
N ALA A 77 5.41 -17.13 -18.36
CA ALA A 77 5.54 -15.68 -18.21
C ALA A 77 6.96 -15.18 -18.51
N LYS A 78 7.98 -15.87 -17.96
CA LYS A 78 9.40 -15.56 -18.24
C LYS A 78 9.72 -15.73 -19.72
N GLN A 79 9.28 -16.81 -20.35
CA GLN A 79 9.53 -17.05 -21.78
C GLN A 79 8.92 -15.95 -22.65
N ARG A 80 7.67 -15.56 -22.37
CA ARG A 80 7.01 -14.44 -23.07
C ARG A 80 7.77 -13.13 -22.90
N LEU A 81 8.24 -12.82 -21.69
CA LEU A 81 9.01 -11.61 -21.42
C LEU A 81 10.35 -11.59 -22.18
N HIS A 82 11.11 -12.69 -22.16
CA HIS A 82 12.37 -12.80 -22.90
C HIS A 82 12.14 -12.61 -24.41
N HIS A 83 11.13 -13.29 -24.96
CA HIS A 83 10.78 -13.13 -26.38
C HIS A 83 10.42 -11.68 -26.73
N HIS A 84 9.70 -10.98 -25.85
CA HIS A 84 9.36 -9.57 -26.06
C HIS A 84 10.60 -8.66 -26.06
N ILE A 85 11.53 -8.87 -25.13
CA ILE A 85 12.78 -8.10 -25.03
C ILE A 85 13.66 -8.30 -26.27
N GLU A 86 13.83 -9.54 -26.73
CA GLU A 86 14.60 -9.87 -27.94
C GLU A 86 13.99 -9.19 -29.19
N ALA A 87 12.65 -9.19 -29.31
CA ALA A 87 11.97 -8.52 -30.41
C ALA A 87 12.20 -7.00 -30.42
N LEU A 88 12.25 -6.36 -29.25
CA LEU A 88 12.57 -4.94 -29.12
C LEU A 88 14.03 -4.65 -29.50
N GLY A 89 14.98 -5.48 -29.05
CA GLY A 89 16.39 -5.37 -29.40
C GLY A 89 16.65 -5.55 -30.90
N ALA A 90 15.97 -6.52 -31.53
CA ALA A 90 16.06 -6.76 -32.97
C ALA A 90 15.51 -5.60 -33.81
N LYS A 91 14.48 -4.88 -33.32
CA LYS A 91 13.93 -3.70 -33.97
C LYS A 91 14.87 -2.50 -33.87
N HIS A 92 15.58 -2.34 -32.75
CA HIS A 92 16.54 -1.26 -32.55
C HIS A 92 17.82 -1.45 -33.38
N LYS A 93 18.26 -2.68 -33.63
CA LYS A 93 19.46 -2.99 -34.44
C LYS A 93 19.24 -2.85 -35.96
N ARG A 94 17.99 -2.66 -36.40
CA ARG A 94 17.60 -2.49 -37.81
C ARG A 94 17.32 -1.03 -38.20
N SER A 95 17.46 -0.09 -37.26
CA SER A 95 17.42 1.37 -37.50
C SER A 95 18.82 1.96 -37.45
#